data_AF-A0AAW1T2Z0-F1
#
_entry.id   AF-A0AAW1T2Z0-F1
#
_cell.length_a   1.000
_cell.length_b   1.000
_cell.length_c   1.000
_cell.angle_alpha   90.00
_cell.angle_beta   90.00
_cell.angle_gamma   90.00
#
_symmetry.space_group_name_H-M   'P 1'
#
loop_
_entity.id
_entity.type
_entity.pdbx_description
1 polymer ?
#
loop_
_entity_poly.entity_id
_entity_poly.type
_entity_poly.pdbx_seq_one_letter_code
_entity_poly.pdbx_strand_id
1 'polypeptide(L)'
;MASTMLSSTRLAQRTGPCTAAPRPALRAVQVTRPAALRQVIARAEPKSAVETAIENAKNTCESGSVGECAAAWDEVEELSASAADKKTASESKMDPLERYCEDNPETDECRVYED
;
A
#
# COMPACT_ATOMS: atom_id res chain seq x y z
N MET A 1 46.79 -3.30 74.66
CA MET A 1 48.13 -3.91 74.68
C MET A 1 48.22 -4.84 73.49
N ALA A 2 49.18 -4.60 72.58
CA ALA A 2 49.66 -5.50 71.51
C ALA A 2 48.60 -5.97 70.47
N SER A 3 48.84 -6.08 69.17
CA SER A 3 50.05 -6.08 68.37
C SER A 3 49.61 -6.16 66.89
N THR A 4 50.40 -5.56 65.99
CA THR A 4 50.75 -5.98 64.61
C THR A 4 49.70 -6.72 63.75
N MET A 5 49.46 -6.39 62.48
CA MET A 5 50.44 -6.47 61.40
C MET A 5 49.94 -5.66 60.19
N LEU A 6 50.86 -4.91 59.59
CA LEU A 6 50.75 -4.32 58.26
C LEU A 6 51.02 -5.44 57.24
N SER A 7 49.98 -5.88 56.52
CA SER A 7 50.16 -6.86 55.43
C SER A 7 49.94 -6.18 54.09
N SER A 8 51.05 -5.67 53.57
CA SER A 8 51.17 -5.11 52.22
C SER A 8 51.28 -6.26 51.22
N THR A 9 50.21 -6.56 50.50
CA THR A 9 50.25 -7.48 49.36
C THR A 9 50.50 -6.69 48.08
N ARG A 10 51.72 -6.82 47.54
CA ARG A 10 52.12 -6.28 46.22
C ARG A 10 51.18 -6.80 45.13
N LEU A 11 50.56 -5.88 44.39
CA LEU A 11 49.90 -6.21 43.12
C LEU A 11 50.98 -6.62 42.11
N ALA A 12 50.98 -7.88 41.69
CA ALA A 12 51.82 -8.34 40.58
C ALA A 12 51.26 -7.75 39.28
N GLN A 13 51.93 -6.72 38.76
CA GLN A 13 51.63 -6.17 37.44
C GLN A 13 52.05 -7.20 36.38
N ARG A 14 51.08 -7.89 35.78
CA ARG A 14 51.31 -8.74 34.61
C ARG A 14 51.50 -7.85 33.39
N THR A 15 52.74 -7.50 33.06
CA THR A 15 53.10 -6.91 31.77
C THR A 15 53.33 -8.04 30.77
N GLY A 16 52.25 -8.52 30.16
CA GLY A 16 52.32 -9.39 28.98
C GLY A 16 52.19 -8.56 27.70
N PRO A 17 52.88 -8.92 26.59
CA PRO A 17 52.69 -8.24 25.31
C PRO A 17 51.28 -8.49 24.77
N CYS A 18 50.56 -7.42 24.43
CA CYS A 18 49.31 -7.50 23.67
C CYS A 18 49.63 -7.95 22.24
N THR A 19 49.51 -9.24 21.95
CA THR A 19 49.45 -9.72 20.57
C THR A 19 48.05 -9.45 20.03
N ALA A 20 47.96 -8.54 19.05
CA ALA A 20 46.70 -8.28 18.35
C ALA A 20 46.37 -9.48 17.45
N ALA A 21 45.29 -10.19 17.78
CA ALA A 21 44.78 -11.28 16.96
C ALA A 21 44.28 -10.74 15.59
N PRO A 22 44.48 -11.48 14.48
CA PRO A 22 43.96 -11.05 13.19
C PRO A 22 42.43 -11.08 13.21
N ARG A 23 41.81 -9.97 12.76
CA ARG A 23 40.34 -9.86 12.66
C ARG A 23 39.86 -10.78 11.54
N PRO A 24 38.85 -11.65 11.76
CA PRO A 24 38.31 -12.47 10.69
C PRO A 24 37.64 -11.57 9.65
N ALA A 25 37.90 -11.83 8.37
CA ALA A 25 37.25 -11.14 7.27
C ALA A 25 35.76 -11.49 7.25
N LEU A 26 34.89 -10.47 7.38
CA LEU A 26 33.45 -10.64 7.26
C LEU A 26 33.11 -11.02 5.81
N ARG A 27 32.49 -12.19 5.64
CA ARG A 27 32.02 -12.66 4.33
C ARG A 27 30.77 -11.88 3.96
N ALA A 28 30.83 -11.09 2.89
CA ALA A 28 29.68 -10.36 2.39
C ALA A 28 28.62 -11.35 1.86
N VAL A 29 27.48 -11.42 2.53
CA VAL A 29 26.30 -12.14 2.04
C VAL A 29 25.62 -11.24 1.03
N GLN A 30 25.64 -11.65 -0.24
CA GLN A 30 24.89 -10.95 -1.28
C GLN A 30 23.41 -11.31 -1.16
N VAL A 31 22.59 -10.33 -0.77
CA VAL A 31 21.13 -10.46 -0.74
C VAL A 31 20.60 -10.17 -2.14
N THR A 32 20.22 -11.21 -2.87
CA THR A 32 19.48 -11.04 -4.13
C THR A 32 18.04 -10.67 -3.79
N ARG A 33 17.63 -9.46 -4.18
CA ARG A 33 16.22 -9.06 -4.08
C ARG A 33 15.44 -9.79 -5.17
N PRO A 34 14.38 -10.56 -4.85
CA PRO A 34 13.57 -11.16 -5.89
C PRO A 34 12.85 -10.07 -6.67
N ALA A 35 12.86 -10.18 -8.00
CA ALA A 35 12.06 -9.34 -8.87
C ALA A 35 10.58 -9.59 -8.55
N ALA A 36 9.87 -8.54 -8.12
CA ALA A 36 8.44 -8.64 -7.85
C ALA A 36 7.69 -8.87 -9.17
N LEU A 37 7.22 -10.10 -9.37
CA LEU A 37 6.25 -10.40 -10.42
C LEU A 37 4.96 -9.63 -10.11
N ARG A 38 4.65 -8.65 -10.94
CA ARG A 38 3.38 -7.90 -10.89
C ARG A 38 2.27 -8.85 -11.35
N GLN A 39 1.74 -9.65 -10.43
CA GLN A 39 0.60 -10.51 -10.71
C GLN A 39 -0.63 -9.64 -10.98
N VAL A 40 -1.04 -9.56 -12.25
CA VAL A 40 -2.34 -9.01 -12.62
C VAL A 40 -3.36 -10.12 -12.35
N ILE A 41 -3.93 -10.11 -11.15
CA ILE A 41 -5.07 -10.97 -10.85
C ILE A 41 -6.26 -10.34 -11.58
N ALA A 42 -6.69 -10.94 -12.69
CA ALA A 42 -7.95 -10.59 -13.32
C ALA A 42 -9.05 -10.86 -12.29
N ARG A 43 -9.65 -9.80 -11.75
CA ARG A 43 -10.77 -9.92 -10.83
C ARG A 43 -11.91 -10.56 -11.61
N ALA A 44 -12.22 -11.82 -11.30
CA ALA A 44 -13.50 -12.40 -11.69
C ALA A 44 -14.56 -11.61 -10.92
N GLU A 45 -15.11 -10.59 -11.57
CA GLU A 45 -16.21 -9.81 -10.99
C GLU A 45 -17.40 -10.77 -10.86
N PRO A 46 -17.97 -10.97 -9.65
CA PRO A 46 -19.32 -11.53 -9.58
C PRO A 46 -20.24 -10.63 -10.41
N LYS A 47 -21.23 -11.20 -11.10
CA LYS A 47 -22.23 -10.42 -11.87
C LYS A 47 -22.64 -9.21 -11.03
N SER A 48 -22.47 -8.01 -11.60
CA SER A 48 -22.78 -6.79 -10.84
C SER A 48 -24.28 -6.77 -10.55
N ALA A 49 -24.67 -6.08 -9.48
CA ALA A 49 -26.10 -5.90 -9.16
C ALA A 49 -26.87 -5.33 -10.36
N VAL A 50 -26.21 -4.52 -11.20
CA VAL A 50 -26.75 -3.96 -12.44
C VAL A 50 -26.99 -5.05 -13.50
N GLU A 51 -26.06 -5.99 -13.71
CA GLU A 51 -26.29 -7.10 -14.66
C GLU A 51 -27.48 -7.97 -14.25
N THR A 52 -27.62 -8.27 -12.96
CA THR A 52 -28.78 -9.04 -12.48
C THR A 52 -30.08 -8.26 -12.65
N ALA A 53 -30.07 -6.96 -12.38
CA ALA A 53 -31.23 -6.09 -12.58
C ALA A 53 -31.62 -5.97 -14.06
N ILE A 54 -30.65 -5.91 -14.98
CA ILE A 54 -30.91 -5.89 -16.43
C ILE A 54 -31.59 -7.18 -16.89
N GLU A 55 -31.12 -8.34 -16.42
CA GLU A 55 -31.75 -9.62 -16.76
C GLU A 55 -33.18 -9.71 -16.19
N ASN A 56 -33.39 -9.21 -14.97
CA ASN A 56 -34.74 -9.12 -14.40
C ASN A 56 -35.65 -8.18 -15.19
N ALA A 57 -35.16 -6.99 -15.57
CA ALA A 57 -35.93 -6.04 -16.37
C ALA A 57 -36.32 -6.62 -17.72
N LYS A 58 -35.42 -7.35 -18.40
CA LYS A 58 -35.75 -8.09 -19.63
C LYS A 58 -36.87 -9.10 -19.42
N ASN A 59 -36.76 -9.94 -18.38
CA ASN A 59 -37.78 -10.96 -18.07
C ASN A 59 -39.14 -10.32 -17.71
N THR A 60 -39.13 -9.22 -16.95
CA THR A 60 -40.33 -8.47 -16.59
C THR A 60 -40.96 -7.79 -17.80
N CYS A 61 -40.16 -7.28 -18.75
CA CYS A 61 -40.68 -6.70 -19.99
C CYS A 61 -41.24 -7.75 -20.96
N GLU A 62 -40.76 -9.00 -20.92
CA GLU A 62 -41.30 -10.09 -21.74
C GLU A 62 -42.65 -10.62 -21.22
N SER A 63 -42.90 -10.54 -19.91
CA SER A 63 -44.04 -11.19 -19.25
C SER A 63 -45.05 -10.22 -18.61
N GLY A 64 -44.65 -8.99 -18.34
CA GLY A 64 -45.41 -7.97 -17.62
C GLY A 64 -46.05 -6.91 -18.50
N SER A 65 -46.77 -6.00 -17.86
CA SER A 65 -47.34 -4.82 -18.49
C SER A 65 -46.27 -3.77 -18.82
N VAL A 66 -46.59 -2.83 -19.71
CA VAL A 66 -45.70 -1.70 -20.04
C VAL A 66 -45.29 -0.90 -18.79
N GLY A 67 -46.18 -0.79 -17.80
CA GLY A 67 -45.90 -0.10 -16.55
C GLY A 67 -44.90 -0.85 -15.65
N GLU A 68 -45.01 -2.18 -15.57
CA GLU A 68 -44.05 -3.00 -14.82
C GLU A 68 -42.69 -3.07 -15.51
N CYS A 69 -42.67 -3.08 -16.84
CA CYS A 69 -41.44 -2.97 -17.64
C CYS A 69 -40.73 -1.63 -17.37
N ALA A 70 -41.46 -0.51 -17.36
CA ALA A 70 -40.89 0.80 -17.04
C ALA A 70 -40.33 0.83 -15.61
N ALA A 71 -41.10 0.37 -14.62
CA ALA A 71 -40.64 0.31 -13.23
C ALA A 71 -39.40 -0.58 -13.03
N ALA A 72 -39.28 -1.68 -13.78
CA ALA A 72 -38.10 -2.53 -13.72
C ALA A 72 -36.84 -1.85 -14.33
N TRP A 73 -37.02 -1.00 -15.34
CA TRP A 73 -35.93 -0.18 -15.88
C TRP A 73 -35.57 1.01 -14.97
N ASP A 74 -36.53 1.55 -14.22
CA ASP A 74 -36.26 2.58 -13.19
C ASP A 74 -35.33 2.04 -12.09
N GLU A 75 -35.52 0.79 -11.65
CA GLU A 75 -34.63 0.12 -10.69
C GLU A 75 -33.20 -0.07 -11.26
N VAL A 76 -33.08 -0.40 -12.56
CA VAL A 76 -31.77 -0.52 -13.23
C VAL A 76 -31.06 0.83 -13.27
N GLU A 77 -31.80 1.93 -13.47
CA GLU A 77 -31.27 3.29 -13.45
C GLU A 77 -30.68 3.61 -12.06
N GLU A 78 -31.43 3.38 -10.99
CA GLU A 78 -30.98 3.67 -9.62
C GLU A 78 -29.72 2.87 -9.25
N LEU A 79 -29.69 1.57 -9.58
CA LEU A 79 -28.53 0.72 -9.32
C LEU A 79 -27.29 1.16 -10.12
N SER A 80 -27.49 1.59 -11.37
CA SER A 80 -26.41 2.09 -12.23
C SER A 80 -25.86 3.42 -11.73
N ALA A 81 -26.73 4.31 -11.27
CA ALA A 81 -26.33 5.58 -10.65
C ALA A 81 -25.50 5.34 -9.38
N SER A 82 -25.98 4.48 -8.49
CA SER A 82 -25.22 4.12 -7.27
C SER A 82 -23.87 3.48 -7.59
N ALA A 83 -23.79 2.65 -8.63
CA ALA A 83 -22.55 2.04 -9.07
C ALA A 83 -21.57 3.08 -9.64
N ALA A 84 -22.07 4.03 -10.44
CA ALA A 84 -21.29 5.14 -10.98
C ALA A 84 -20.78 6.07 -9.87
N ASP A 85 -21.61 6.42 -8.90
CA ASP A 85 -21.23 7.26 -7.76
C ASP A 85 -20.12 6.60 -6.92
N LYS A 86 -20.27 5.29 -6.63
CA LYS A 86 -19.22 4.51 -5.94
C LYS A 86 -17.94 4.50 -6.73
N LYS A 87 -18.02 4.32 -8.06
CA LYS A 87 -16.86 4.34 -8.93
C LYS A 87 -16.19 5.72 -8.90
N THR A 88 -16.93 6.81 -9.09
CA THR A 88 -16.42 8.19 -9.06
C THR A 88 -15.79 8.52 -7.70
N ALA A 89 -16.43 8.12 -6.59
CA ALA A 89 -15.87 8.29 -5.25
C ALA A 89 -14.55 7.51 -5.06
N SER A 90 -14.44 6.30 -5.65
CA SER A 90 -13.20 5.50 -5.59
C SER A 90 -12.14 5.92 -6.62
N GLU A 91 -12.55 6.52 -7.72
CA GLU A 91 -11.74 7.04 -8.82
C GLU A 91 -11.45 8.54 -8.64
N SER A 92 -11.51 9.06 -7.39
CA SER A 92 -10.81 10.30 -7.02
C SER A 92 -9.29 10.09 -7.09
N LYS A 93 -8.84 9.63 -8.27
CA LYS A 93 -7.47 9.55 -8.71
C LYS A 93 -7.22 10.95 -9.23
N MET A 94 -6.57 11.73 -8.39
CA MET A 94 -5.93 12.98 -8.81
C MET A 94 -5.28 12.74 -10.17
N ASP A 95 -5.46 13.69 -11.09
CA ASP A 95 -4.82 13.57 -12.40
C ASP A 95 -3.32 13.30 -12.17
N PRO A 96 -2.69 12.41 -12.95
CA PRO A 96 -1.28 12.08 -12.74
C PRO A 96 -0.39 13.32 -12.63
N LEU A 97 -0.72 14.41 -13.32
CA LEU A 97 -0.03 15.70 -13.20
C LEU A 97 -0.33 16.40 -11.88
N GLU A 98 -1.57 16.40 -11.42
CA GLU A 98 -1.98 17.04 -10.17
C GLU A 98 -1.28 16.41 -8.97
N ARG A 99 -1.17 15.08 -8.93
CA ARG A 99 -0.37 14.37 -7.92
C ARG A 99 1.11 14.72 -7.99
N TYR A 100 1.66 14.95 -9.19
CA TYR A 100 3.05 15.36 -9.36
C TYR A 100 3.29 16.78 -8.85
N CYS A 101 2.34 17.68 -9.09
CA CYS A 101 2.39 19.07 -8.66
C CYS A 101 2.23 19.25 -7.14
N GLU A 102 1.55 18.33 -6.44
CA GLU A 102 1.51 18.32 -4.96
C GLU A 102 2.92 18.20 -4.35
N ASP A 103 3.74 17.32 -4.92
CA ASP A 103 5.09 17.03 -4.41
C ASP A 103 6.16 17.97 -5.01
N ASN A 104 5.85 18.67 -6.12
CA ASN A 104 6.79 19.51 -6.87
C ASN A 104 6.13 20.83 -7.35
N PRO A 105 5.73 21.74 -6.44
CA PRO A 105 5.04 22.98 -6.81
C PRO A 105 5.90 23.97 -7.61
N GLU A 106 7.23 23.81 -7.58
CA GLU A 106 8.18 24.73 -8.20
C GLU A 106 8.52 24.42 -9.66
N THR A 107 8.10 23.25 -10.18
CA THR A 107 8.39 22.82 -11.55
C THR A 107 7.65 23.68 -12.56
N ASP A 108 8.19 23.78 -13.77
CA ASP A 108 7.61 24.60 -14.83
C ASP A 108 6.22 24.09 -15.24
N GLU A 109 5.94 22.80 -15.04
CA GLU A 109 4.63 22.18 -15.27
C GLU A 109 3.58 22.53 -14.21
N CYS A 110 3.99 22.99 -13.02
CA CYS A 110 3.13 23.16 -11.85
C CYS A 110 3.09 24.60 -11.32
N ARG A 111 3.90 25.50 -11.89
CA ARG A 111 3.98 26.90 -11.48
C ARG A 111 2.72 27.66 -11.93
N VAL A 112 1.88 28.04 -10.96
CA VAL A 112 0.71 28.91 -11.17
C VAL A 112 1.05 30.32 -10.71
N TYR A 113 0.77 31.32 -11.55
CA TYR A 113 0.88 32.75 -11.21
C TYR A 113 -0.54 33.29 -10.95
N GLU A 114 -0.73 34.01 -9.84
CA GLU A 114 -1.96 34.78 -9.63
C GLU A 114 -1.82 36.14 -10.34
N ASP A 115 -2.75 36.46 -11.25
CA ASP A 115 -2.82 37.73 -11.98
C ASP A 115 -3.25 38.92 -11.10
#